data_AF-A0A4Z0V6W3-F1
#
_entry.id   AF-A0A4Z0V6W3-F1
#
_cell.length_a   1.000
_cell.length_b   1.000
_cell.length_c   1.000
_cell.angle_alpha   90.00
_cell.angle_beta   90.00
_cell.angle_gamma   90.00
#
_symmetry.space_group_name_H-M   'P 1'
#
loop_
_entity.id
_entity.type
_entity.pdbx_description
1 polymer ?
#
loop_
_entity_poly.entity_id
_entity_poly.type
_entity_poly.pdbx_seq_one_letter_code
_entity_poly.pdbx_strand_id
1 'polypeptide(L)' 'MTSNSSARPLLYDISRNWRELLDASSFQSDNPGPWSEKEEAAAEVMISTLTYLQRIGCKNIEQLLKDTIERHARQNE' A
#
# COMPACT_ATOMS: atom_id res chain seq x y z
N MET A 1 -7.79 -7.73 -27.85
CA MET A 1 -7.62 -6.66 -26.84
C MET A 1 -8.88 -6.62 -26.01
N THR A 2 -8.88 -7.20 -24.80
CA THR A 2 -10.06 -7.21 -23.92
C THR A 2 -10.00 -6.03 -22.95
N SER A 3 -11.10 -5.30 -22.96
CA SER A 3 -11.41 -4.03 -22.32
C SER A 3 -11.10 -3.98 -20.82
N ASN A 4 -10.58 -2.84 -20.37
CA ASN A 4 -10.67 -2.24 -19.03
C ASN A 4 -11.40 -3.09 -17.98
N SER A 5 -10.73 -4.11 -17.41
CA SER A 5 -11.19 -4.65 -16.13
C SER A 5 -11.09 -3.48 -15.13
N SER A 6 -12.24 -3.03 -14.62
CA SER A 6 -12.33 -1.85 -13.77
C SER A 6 -11.37 -1.99 -12.60
N ALA A 7 -10.71 -0.91 -12.17
CA ALA A 7 -9.87 -0.92 -10.98
C ALA A 7 -10.68 -1.04 -9.67
N ARG A 8 -12.02 -1.12 -9.75
CA ARG A 8 -12.93 -1.15 -8.60
C ARG A 8 -12.71 -2.34 -7.66
N PRO A 9 -12.47 -3.59 -8.13
CA PRO A 9 -12.15 -4.71 -7.25
C PRO A 9 -10.96 -4.42 -6.33
N LEU A 10 -9.92 -3.75 -6.85
CA LEU A 10 -8.73 -3.41 -6.09
C LEU A 10 -8.99 -2.40 -4.96
N LEU A 11 -10.04 -1.57 -5.08
CA LEU A 11 -10.46 -0.69 -3.97
C LEU A 11 -11.03 -1.49 -2.79
N TYR A 12 -11.70 -2.61 -3.07
CA TYR A 12 -12.16 -3.51 -2.01
C TYR A 12 -10.99 -4.21 -1.33
N ASP A 13 -9.96 -4.61 -2.09
CA ASP A 13 -8.73 -5.19 -1.53
C ASP A 13 -8.01 -4.19 -0.62
N ILE A 14 -7.85 -2.93 -1.06
CA ILE A 14 -7.29 -1.86 -0.21
C ILE A 14 -8.12 -1.73 1.08
N SER A 15 -9.45 -1.62 0.96
CA SER A 15 -10.30 -1.47 2.14
C SER A 15 -10.25 -2.68 3.07
N ARG A 16 -10.07 -3.90 2.56
CA ARG A 16 -9.92 -5.11 3.37
C ARG A 16 -8.59 -5.06 4.13
N ASN A 17 -7.48 -4.82 3.43
CA ASN A 17 -6.15 -4.80 4.03
C ASN A 17 -6.04 -3.70 5.11
N TRP A 18 -6.73 -2.56 4.95
CA TRP A 18 -6.79 -1.54 6.00
C TRP A 18 -7.51 -2.00 7.27
N ARG A 19 -8.55 -2.85 7.16
CA ARG A 19 -9.22 -3.44 8.34
C ARG A 19 -8.35 -4.50 8.98
N GLU A 20 -7.68 -5.34 8.18
CA GLU A 20 -6.72 -6.31 8.67
C GLU A 20 -5.57 -5.64 9.44
N LEU A 21 -5.04 -4.52 8.93
CA LEU A 21 -4.04 -3.71 9.65
C LEU A 21 -4.57 -3.13 10.97
N LEU A 22 -5.83 -2.70 11.00
CA LEU A 22 -6.45 -2.18 12.22
C LEU A 22 -6.57 -3.26 13.31
N ASP A 23 -6.87 -4.49 12.91
CA ASP A 23 -7.06 -5.63 13.80
C ASP A 23 -5.73 -6.35 14.15
N ALA A 24 -4.66 -6.08 13.40
CA ALA A 24 -3.38 -6.77 13.54
C ALA A 24 -2.67 -6.48 14.88
N SER A 25 -2.11 -7.54 15.48
CA SER A 25 -1.41 -7.44 16.75
C SER A 25 0.07 -7.05 16.56
N SER A 26 0.73 -6.73 17.67
CA SER A 26 2.19 -6.53 17.67
C SER A 26 2.97 -7.83 17.92
N PHE A 27 2.30 -8.99 17.93
CA PHE A 27 2.99 -10.28 18.07
C PHE A 27 3.73 -10.63 16.78
N GLN A 28 4.74 -11.50 16.92
CA GLN A 28 5.47 -12.04 15.78
C GLN A 28 4.48 -12.78 14.86
N SER A 29 4.57 -12.53 13.56
CA SER A 29 3.74 -13.21 12.57
C SER A 29 4.13 -14.68 12.43
N ASP A 30 3.17 -15.51 12.03
CA ASP A 30 3.40 -16.90 11.62
C ASP A 30 4.15 -17.01 10.29
N ASN A 31 4.23 -15.91 9.52
CA ASN A 31 4.97 -15.87 8.27
C ASN A 31 6.50 -15.88 8.51
N PRO A 32 7.29 -16.36 7.53
CA PRO A 32 8.74 -16.41 7.67
C PRO A 32 9.36 -15.01 7.81
N GLY A 33 9.90 -14.70 8.99
CA GLY A 33 10.65 -13.46 9.22
C GLY A 33 10.62 -13.01 10.68
N PRO A 34 11.34 -11.92 11.00
CA PRO A 34 11.30 -11.29 12.32
C PRO A 34 10.14 -10.28 12.46
N TRP A 35 9.20 -10.24 11.51
CA TRP A 35 8.17 -9.20 11.43
C TRP A 35 6.97 -9.54 12.31
N SER A 36 6.37 -8.49 12.88
CA SER A 36 5.09 -8.59 13.56
C SER A 36 3.93 -8.68 12.57
N GLU A 37 2.79 -9.22 13.01
CA GLU A 37 1.55 -9.24 12.21
C GLU A 37 1.18 -7.84 11.69
N LYS A 38 1.37 -6.81 12.52
CA LYS A 38 1.15 -5.41 12.15
C LYS A 38 2.08 -4.91 11.05
N GLU A 39 3.35 -5.26 11.09
CA GLU A 39 4.32 -4.87 10.05
C GLU A 39 3.99 -5.55 8.71
N GLU A 40 3.56 -6.80 8.74
CA GLU A 40 3.13 -7.52 7.53
C GLU A 40 1.82 -6.97 6.96
N ALA A 41 0.82 -6.73 7.81
CA ALA A 41 -0.44 -6.12 7.37
C ALA A 41 -0.20 -4.71 6.78
N ALA A 42 0.75 -3.95 7.33
CA ALA A 42 1.14 -2.65 6.78
C ALA A 42 1.77 -2.79 5.39
N ALA A 43 2.63 -3.79 5.18
CA ALA A 43 3.21 -4.10 3.88
C ALA A 43 2.12 -4.47 2.86
N GLU A 44 1.12 -5.27 3.24
CA GLU A 44 -0.01 -5.65 2.37
C GLU A 44 -0.88 -4.44 1.98
N VAL A 45 -1.07 -3.47 2.88
CA VAL A 45 -1.73 -2.19 2.54
C VAL A 45 -0.94 -1.43 1.49
N MET A 46 0.39 -1.37 1.63
CA MET A 46 1.26 -0.69 0.67
C MET A 46 1.21 -1.37 -0.70
N ILE A 47 1.30 -2.70 -0.76
CA ILE A 47 1.24 -3.47 -2.02
C ILE A 47 -0.09 -3.27 -2.74
N SER A 48 -1.22 -3.39 -2.03
CA SER A 48 -2.56 -3.18 -2.62
C SER A 48 -2.72 -1.75 -3.15
N THR A 49 -2.21 -0.75 -2.43
CA THR A 49 -2.23 0.64 -2.86
C THR A 49 -1.40 0.86 -4.12
N LEU A 50 -0.16 0.37 -4.14
CA LEU A 50 0.74 0.48 -5.30
C LEU A 50 0.16 -0.22 -6.53
N THR A 51 -0.44 -1.39 -6.34
CA THR A 51 -1.10 -2.16 -7.40
C THR A 51 -2.27 -1.40 -8.01
N TYR A 52 -3.11 -0.78 -7.18
CA TYR A 52 -4.20 0.08 -7.65
C TYR A 52 -3.68 1.28 -8.45
N LEU A 53 -2.66 1.97 -7.93
CA LEU A 53 -2.06 3.13 -8.60
C LEU A 53 -1.50 2.77 -9.97
N GLN A 54 -0.76 1.66 -10.08
CA GLN A 54 -0.29 1.13 -11.36
C GLN A 54 -1.45 0.85 -12.32
N ARG A 55 -2.54 0.25 -11.81
CA ARG A 55 -3.73 -0.09 -12.62
C ARG A 55 -4.42 1.13 -13.21
N ILE A 56 -4.43 2.26 -12.49
CA ILE A 56 -4.99 3.52 -12.99
C ILE A 56 -4.00 4.36 -13.81
N GLY A 57 -2.79 3.84 -14.06
CA GLY A 57 -1.81 4.46 -14.94
C GLY A 57 -0.81 5.39 -14.24
N CYS A 58 -0.71 5.35 -12.91
CA CYS A 58 0.38 6.04 -12.21
C CYS A 58 1.71 5.34 -12.52
N LYS A 59 2.60 6.06 -13.19
CA LYS A 59 3.95 5.59 -13.55
C LYS A 59 4.98 6.22 -12.63
N ASN A 60 6.11 5.53 -12.44
CA ASN A 60 7.25 6.00 -11.66
C ASN A 60 6.88 6.43 -10.22
N ILE A 61 6.05 5.62 -9.55
CA ILE A 61 5.49 5.91 -8.21
C ILE A 61 6.59 6.14 -7.18
N GLU A 62 7.71 5.44 -7.27
CA GLU A 62 8.85 5.61 -6.36
C GLU A 62 9.41 7.05 -6.43
N GLN A 63 9.65 7.58 -7.62
CA GLN A 63 10.14 8.94 -7.78
C GLN A 63 9.11 9.96 -7.29
N LEU A 64 7.83 9.73 -7.60
CA LEU A 64 6.75 10.59 -7.12
C LEU A 64 6.69 10.64 -5.59
N LEU A 65 6.89 9.50 -4.91
CA LEU A 65 6.96 9.44 -3.44
C LEU A 65 8.15 10.23 -2.90
N LYS A 66 9.35 10.04 -3.47
CA LYS A 66 10.56 10.80 -3.09
C LYS A 66 10.33 12.30 -3.22
N ASP A 67 9.87 12.76 -4.38
CA ASP A 67 9.62 14.18 -4.66
C ASP A 67 8.57 14.77 -3.70
N THR A 68 7.57 13.97 -3.31
CA THR A 68 6.50 14.39 -2.39
C THR A 68 7.02 14.52 -0.95
N ILE A 69 7.83 13.58 -0.48
CA ILE A 69 8.48 13.64 0.83
C ILE A 69 9.37 14.88 0.93
N GLU A 70 10.19 15.14 -0.10
CA GLU A 70 11.04 16.34 -0.14
C GLU A 70 10.23 17.63 -0.12
N ARG A 71 9.09 17.69 -0.83
CA ARG A 71 8.20 18.86 -0.78
C ARG A 71 7.65 19.09 0.62
N HIS A 72 7.22 18.04 1.33
CA HIS A 72 6.72 18.17 2.70
C HIS A 72 7.81 18.58 3.69
N ALA A 73 9.03 18.04 3.54
CA ALA A 73 10.16 18.43 4.37
C ALA A 73 10.44 19.95 4.28
N ARG A 74 10.47 20.50 3.06
CA ARG A 74 10.65 21.95 2.81
C ARG A 74 9.50 22.83 3.31
N GLN A 75 8.30 22.28 3.53
CA GLN A 75 7.14 23.02 4.05
C GLN A 75 7.07 23.04 5.57
N ASN A 76 7.79 22.12 6.22
CA ASN A 76 7.86 22.00 7.67
C ASN A 76 9.12 22.68 8.25
N GLU A 77 9.94 23.30 7.40
CA GLU A 77 11.04 24.23 7.74
C GLU A 77 10.55 25.68 7.72
#